data_AF-H1LYG9-F1
#
_entry.id   AF-H1LYG9-F1
#
_cell.length_a   1.000
_cell.length_b   1.000
_cell.length_c   1.000
_cell.angle_alpha   90.00
_cell.angle_beta   90.00
_cell.angle_gamma   90.00
#
_symmetry.space_group_name_H-M   'P 1'
#
loop_
_entity.id
_entity.type
_entity.pdbx_description
1 polymer ?
#
loop_
_entity_poly.entity_id
_entity_poly.type
_entity_poly.pdbx_seq_one_letter_code
_entity_poly.pdbx_strand_id
1 'polypeptide(L)'
;NAGSVKVFYIDVDSGNNLAEPKILDGNKKLGLTYTTEPENVEFHKLISMPANKDGVFTDEEQTVTYVYGRKNAGNVTIHYVNSAHLRIKKDDILDGSKKLGLPFTTSAVEIAGYHFTMVEGVNFGILGSSDQRVNDGIFKEGAQEITYV
;
A
#
# COMPACT_ATOMS: atom_id res chain seq x y z
N ASN A 1 5.53 40.11 -7.27
CA ASN A 1 5.26 38.85 -6.53
C ASN A 1 5.30 37.71 -7.52
N ALA A 2 5.77 36.53 -7.10
CA ALA A 2 5.65 35.32 -7.90
C ALA A 2 4.35 34.58 -7.56
N GLY A 3 3.95 33.67 -8.45
CA GLY A 3 2.99 32.63 -8.11
C GLY A 3 3.59 31.65 -7.10
N SER A 4 2.75 31.07 -6.24
CA SER A 4 3.19 30.06 -5.27
C SER A 4 3.43 28.72 -5.97
N VAL A 5 4.32 27.91 -5.39
CA VAL A 5 4.54 26.53 -5.83
C VAL A 5 3.71 25.60 -4.95
N LYS A 6 2.80 24.84 -5.54
CA LYS A 6 1.97 23.83 -4.86
C LYS A 6 2.58 22.45 -5.09
N VAL A 7 2.82 21.72 -4.02
CA VAL A 7 3.45 20.39 -4.05
C VAL A 7 2.42 19.34 -3.66
N PHE A 8 2.26 18.33 -4.50
CA PHE A 8 1.33 17.22 -4.29
C PHE A 8 2.06 15.87 -4.26
N TYR A 9 1.49 14.92 -3.53
CA TYR A 9 2.00 13.56 -3.37
C TYR A 9 0.91 12.58 -3.80
N ILE A 10 0.92 12.20 -5.07
CA ILE A 10 -0.21 11.52 -5.71
C ILE A 10 0.04 10.01 -5.76
N ASP A 11 -0.95 9.23 -5.36
CA ASP A 11 -0.98 7.80 -5.60
C ASP A 11 -1.28 7.49 -7.08
N VAL A 12 -0.44 6.67 -7.70
CA VAL A 12 -0.54 6.36 -9.13
C VAL A 12 -1.80 5.59 -9.51
N ASP A 13 -2.32 4.77 -8.58
CA ASP A 13 -3.43 3.87 -8.86
C ASP A 13 -4.79 4.55 -8.60
N SER A 14 -4.90 5.34 -7.53
CA SER A 14 -6.14 6.03 -7.15
C SER A 14 -6.23 7.50 -7.60
N GLY A 15 -5.10 8.15 -7.89
CA GLY A 15 -5.03 9.59 -8.18
C GLY A 15 -5.22 10.49 -6.95
N ASN A 16 -5.37 9.90 -5.76
CA ASN A 16 -5.57 10.64 -4.53
C ASN A 16 -4.27 11.27 -4.02
N ASN A 17 -4.42 12.42 -3.35
CA ASN A 17 -3.31 13.02 -2.62
C ASN A 17 -3.11 12.30 -1.29
N LEU A 18 -1.88 11.84 -1.05
CA LEU A 18 -1.51 10.95 0.06
C LEU A 18 -1.10 11.70 1.34
N ALA A 19 -0.82 12.99 1.23
CA ALA A 19 -0.48 13.88 2.34
C ALA A 19 -1.02 15.29 2.03
N GLU A 20 -1.08 16.16 3.03
CA GLU A 20 -1.50 17.55 2.79
C GLU A 20 -0.58 18.23 1.76
N PRO A 21 -1.12 18.95 0.75
CA PRO A 21 -0.28 19.66 -0.20
C PRO A 21 0.59 20.70 0.50
N LYS A 22 1.88 20.75 0.16
CA LYS A 22 2.75 21.83 0.63
C LYS A 22 2.64 23.04 -0.30
N ILE A 23 2.71 24.24 0.28
CA ILE A 23 2.71 25.49 -0.47
C ILE A 23 4.00 26.24 -0.15
N LEU A 24 4.82 26.47 -1.17
CA LEU A 24 5.92 27.44 -1.09
C LEU A 24 5.39 28.79 -1.54
N ASP A 25 5.24 29.71 -0.59
CA ASP A 25 4.77 31.08 -0.86
C ASP A 25 5.74 31.82 -1.79
N GLY A 26 5.21 32.33 -2.91
CA GLY A 26 5.92 33.11 -3.93
C GLY A 26 5.99 34.62 -3.64
N ASN A 27 5.42 35.10 -2.53
CA ASN A 27 5.47 36.52 -2.18
C ASN A 27 6.90 37.06 -2.12
N LYS A 28 7.19 38.10 -2.91
CA LYS A 28 8.53 38.68 -3.10
C LYS A 28 9.65 37.70 -3.54
N LYS A 29 9.31 36.56 -4.14
CA LYS A 29 10.31 35.55 -4.58
C LYS A 29 10.51 35.42 -6.09
N LEU A 30 9.94 36.32 -6.91
CA LEU A 30 10.06 36.25 -8.38
C LEU A 30 11.54 36.14 -8.80
N GLY A 31 11.86 35.10 -9.60
CA GLY A 31 13.20 34.80 -10.07
C GLY A 31 14.13 34.12 -9.07
N LEU A 32 13.71 33.95 -7.80
CA LEU A 32 14.47 33.17 -6.83
C LEU A 32 14.28 31.66 -7.05
N THR A 33 15.27 30.88 -6.66
CA THR A 33 15.21 29.42 -6.73
C THR A 33 14.29 28.83 -5.66
N TYR A 34 13.67 27.70 -5.98
CA TYR A 34 13.02 26.84 -5.01
C TYR A 34 13.51 25.39 -5.18
N THR A 35 13.41 24.63 -4.10
CA THR A 35 13.61 23.19 -4.07
C THR A 35 12.48 22.56 -3.26
N THR A 36 12.05 21.38 -3.69
CA THR A 36 11.07 20.55 -2.99
C THR A 36 11.68 19.17 -2.76
N GLU A 37 11.13 18.44 -1.80
CA GLU A 37 11.59 17.09 -1.45
C GLU A 37 10.41 16.12 -1.41
N PRO A 38 10.64 14.83 -1.71
CA PRO A 38 9.62 13.81 -1.51
C PRO A 38 9.34 13.64 -0.02
N GLU A 39 8.12 13.19 0.30
CA GLU A 39 7.76 12.76 1.64
C GLU A 39 7.85 11.25 1.82
N ASN A 40 8.05 10.84 3.08
CA ASN A 40 7.87 9.46 3.48
C ASN A 40 6.37 9.20 3.70
N VAL A 41 5.74 8.57 2.72
CA VAL A 41 4.31 8.23 2.76
C VAL A 41 4.14 6.80 3.23
N GLU A 42 3.33 6.60 4.27
CA GLU A 42 3.06 5.28 4.85
C GLU A 42 2.56 4.30 3.78
N PHE A 43 3.06 3.06 3.81
CA PHE A 43 2.78 1.99 2.85
C PHE A 43 3.10 2.27 1.38
N HIS A 44 3.61 3.44 1.01
CA HIS A 44 3.93 3.78 -0.38
C HIS A 44 5.43 3.94 -0.58
N LYS A 45 5.85 3.85 -1.84
CA LYS A 45 7.20 4.18 -2.29
C LYS A 45 7.11 5.22 -3.40
N LEU A 46 8.07 6.14 -3.46
CA LEU A 46 8.20 7.06 -4.58
C LEU A 46 8.51 6.27 -5.84
N ILE A 47 7.76 6.51 -6.91
CA ILE A 47 7.97 5.87 -8.22
C ILE A 47 8.30 6.87 -9.32
N SER A 48 7.94 8.15 -9.16
CA SER A 48 8.33 9.21 -10.09
C SER A 48 8.71 10.49 -9.37
N MET A 49 9.90 10.99 -9.68
CA MET A 49 10.41 12.28 -9.22
C MET A 49 10.01 13.37 -10.23
N PRO A 50 9.45 14.51 -9.79
CA PRO A 50 9.11 15.61 -10.69
C PRO A 50 10.38 16.25 -11.28
N ALA A 51 10.36 16.57 -12.57
CA ALA A 51 11.47 17.24 -13.24
C ALA A 51 11.68 18.68 -12.74
N ASN A 52 10.62 19.33 -12.27
CA ASN A 52 10.62 20.69 -11.74
C ASN A 52 10.72 20.74 -10.21
N LYS A 53 11.26 19.69 -9.56
CA LYS A 53 11.48 19.67 -8.10
C LYS A 53 12.40 20.79 -7.63
N ASP A 54 13.35 21.14 -8.48
CA ASP A 54 14.21 22.33 -8.39
C ASP A 54 13.82 23.25 -9.54
N GLY A 55 13.65 24.53 -9.24
CA GLY A 55 13.24 25.50 -10.24
C GLY A 55 13.42 26.92 -9.75
N VAL A 56 12.78 27.85 -10.46
CA VAL A 56 12.69 29.26 -10.07
C VAL A 56 11.22 29.66 -10.00
N PHE A 57 10.91 30.54 -9.06
CA PHE A 57 9.59 31.13 -8.93
C PHE A 57 9.29 32.02 -10.13
N THR A 58 8.19 31.71 -10.82
CA THR A 58 7.64 32.50 -11.93
C THR A 58 6.52 33.43 -11.47
N ASP A 59 6.05 34.30 -12.34
CA ASP A 59 4.82 35.09 -12.10
C ASP A 59 3.56 34.21 -12.08
N GLU A 60 3.59 33.06 -12.75
CA GLU A 60 2.53 32.04 -12.70
C GLU A 60 2.68 31.09 -11.50
N GLU A 61 1.53 30.55 -11.02
CA GLU A 61 1.55 29.44 -10.06
C GLU A 61 2.13 28.18 -10.69
N GLN A 62 2.92 27.42 -9.93
CA GLN A 62 3.58 26.22 -10.40
C GLN A 62 3.11 25.01 -9.59
N THR A 63 3.02 23.85 -10.23
CA THR A 63 2.67 22.59 -9.57
C THR A 63 3.84 21.61 -9.66
N VAL A 64 4.21 21.05 -8.52
CA VAL A 64 5.21 19.99 -8.40
C VAL A 64 4.51 18.73 -7.91
N THR A 65 4.62 17.62 -8.64
CA THR A 65 3.91 16.39 -8.31
C THR A 65 4.89 15.24 -8.13
N TYR A 66 4.95 14.70 -6.92
CA TYR A 66 5.60 13.45 -6.61
C TYR A 66 4.60 12.32 -6.78
N VAL A 67 4.96 11.28 -7.53
CA VAL A 67 4.07 10.13 -7.77
C VAL A 67 4.56 8.93 -6.97
N TYR A 68 3.64 8.33 -6.24
CA TYR A 68 3.87 7.19 -5.36
C TYR A 68 3.08 5.98 -5.83
N GLY A 69 3.59 4.80 -5.53
CA GLY A 69 2.84 3.54 -5.66
C GLY A 69 2.82 2.81 -4.33
N ARG A 70 1.69 2.19 -4.00
CA ARG A 70 1.58 1.34 -2.80
C ARG A 70 2.56 0.18 -2.88
N LYS A 71 3.22 -0.12 -1.76
CA LYS A 71 4.18 -1.22 -1.63
C LYS A 71 3.47 -2.57 -1.68
N ASN A 72 4.23 -3.60 -2.02
CA ASN A 72 3.73 -4.97 -1.99
C ASN A 72 3.65 -5.47 -0.54
N ALA A 73 2.60 -6.23 -0.24
CA ALA A 73 2.51 -7.09 0.91
C ALA A 73 2.91 -8.53 0.56
N GLY A 74 2.99 -9.38 1.57
CA GLY A 74 2.99 -10.83 1.36
C GLY A 74 1.64 -11.32 0.82
N ASN A 75 1.66 -12.43 0.07
CA ASN A 75 0.45 -13.12 -0.34
C ASN A 75 -0.20 -13.85 0.84
N VAL A 76 -1.51 -14.11 0.74
CA VAL A 76 -2.21 -15.04 1.64
C VAL A 76 -2.51 -16.32 0.86
N THR A 77 -2.07 -17.46 1.35
CA THR A 77 -2.33 -18.78 0.77
C THR A 77 -3.42 -19.47 1.58
N ILE A 78 -4.44 -19.96 0.89
CA ILE A 78 -5.59 -20.62 1.49
C ILE A 78 -5.55 -22.10 1.12
N HIS A 79 -5.40 -22.95 2.13
CA HIS A 79 -5.40 -24.39 2.01
C HIS A 79 -6.79 -24.96 2.29
N TYR A 80 -7.14 -26.01 1.56
CA TYR A 80 -8.37 -26.77 1.74
C TYR A 80 -7.98 -28.23 1.96
N VAL A 81 -8.18 -28.70 3.19
CA VAL A 81 -7.80 -30.05 3.60
C VAL A 81 -9.00 -30.75 4.23
N ASN A 82 -8.94 -32.07 4.36
CA ASN A 82 -9.89 -32.81 5.19
C ASN A 82 -9.36 -32.96 6.62
N SER A 83 -10.11 -33.64 7.50
CA SER A 83 -9.72 -33.91 8.89
C SER A 83 -8.41 -34.71 9.06
N ALA A 84 -7.94 -35.38 8.00
CA ALA A 84 -6.64 -36.06 7.96
C ALA A 84 -5.51 -35.15 7.41
N HIS A 85 -5.76 -33.85 7.22
CA HIS A 85 -4.85 -32.86 6.64
C HIS A 85 -4.40 -33.18 5.20
N LEU A 86 -5.19 -33.99 4.48
CA LEU A 86 -4.96 -34.25 3.07
C LEU A 86 -5.66 -33.18 2.26
N ARG A 87 -4.95 -32.61 1.29
CA ARG A 87 -5.46 -31.60 0.38
C ARG A 87 -6.65 -32.12 -0.43
N ILE A 88 -7.76 -31.38 -0.43
CA ILE A 88 -8.98 -31.72 -1.16
C ILE A 88 -9.31 -30.74 -2.29
N LYS A 89 -8.70 -29.56 -2.28
CA LYS A 89 -8.79 -28.57 -3.37
C LYS A 89 -7.45 -27.85 -3.54
N LYS A 90 -7.20 -27.32 -4.74
CA LYS A 90 -6.06 -26.44 -5.00
C LYS A 90 -6.12 -25.19 -4.10
N ASP A 91 -4.95 -24.69 -3.72
CA ASP A 91 -4.82 -23.53 -2.86
C ASP A 91 -5.25 -22.30 -3.64
N ASP A 92 -5.97 -21.43 -2.96
CA ASP A 92 -6.26 -20.10 -3.46
C ASP A 92 -5.22 -19.13 -2.93
N ILE A 93 -4.87 -18.12 -3.72
CA ILE A 93 -3.86 -17.12 -3.36
C ILE A 93 -4.50 -15.75 -3.43
N LEU A 94 -4.53 -15.04 -2.30
CA LEU A 94 -4.76 -13.60 -2.30
C LEU A 94 -3.43 -12.91 -2.59
N ASP A 95 -3.33 -12.32 -3.79
CA ASP A 95 -2.16 -11.55 -4.20
C ASP A 95 -2.01 -10.28 -3.35
N GLY A 96 -0.84 -10.13 -2.73
CA GLY A 96 -0.42 -8.99 -1.91
C GLY A 96 0.21 -7.85 -2.70
N SER A 97 0.36 -7.98 -4.01
CA SER A 97 0.93 -6.94 -4.88
C SER A 97 0.19 -5.62 -4.73
N LYS A 98 0.93 -4.54 -4.42
CA LYS A 98 0.41 -3.20 -4.13
C LYS A 98 -0.66 -3.13 -3.02
N LYS A 99 -0.72 -4.09 -2.09
CA LYS A 99 -1.74 -4.14 -1.03
C LYS A 99 -1.20 -3.97 0.40
N LEU A 100 0.03 -3.48 0.58
CA LEU A 100 0.57 -3.24 1.92
C LEU A 100 -0.36 -2.34 2.75
N GLY A 101 -0.65 -2.78 3.98
CA GLY A 101 -1.51 -2.08 4.93
C GLY A 101 -3.02 -2.21 4.64
N LEU A 102 -3.43 -2.92 3.59
CA LEU A 102 -4.86 -3.14 3.33
C LEU A 102 -5.41 -4.33 4.13
N PRO A 103 -6.70 -4.28 4.51
CA PRO A 103 -7.33 -5.41 5.16
C PRO A 103 -7.58 -6.56 4.17
N PHE A 104 -7.59 -7.78 4.69
CA PHE A 104 -8.08 -8.97 3.98
C PHE A 104 -9.07 -9.73 4.86
N THR A 105 -9.95 -10.49 4.22
CA THR A 105 -10.82 -11.47 4.85
C THR A 105 -11.01 -12.65 3.90
N THR A 106 -11.25 -13.83 4.45
CA THR A 106 -11.48 -15.07 3.73
C THR A 106 -12.64 -15.84 4.36
N SER A 107 -13.29 -16.67 3.55
CA SER A 107 -14.40 -17.51 3.99
C SER A 107 -14.27 -18.89 3.38
N ALA A 108 -14.85 -19.88 4.06
CA ALA A 108 -14.92 -21.24 3.55
C ALA A 108 -15.70 -21.25 2.23
N VAL A 109 -15.28 -22.10 1.30
CA VAL A 109 -15.99 -22.33 0.04
C VAL A 109 -16.67 -23.69 0.10
N GLU A 110 -17.78 -23.85 -0.61
CA GLU A 110 -18.43 -25.15 -0.74
C GLU A 110 -17.56 -26.09 -1.61
N ILE A 111 -17.33 -27.31 -1.13
CA ILE A 111 -16.59 -28.34 -1.86
C ILE A 111 -17.48 -29.58 -1.92
N ALA A 112 -17.84 -30.01 -3.13
CA ALA A 112 -18.76 -31.14 -3.32
C ALA A 112 -18.25 -32.40 -2.62
N GLY A 113 -19.10 -33.01 -1.78
CA GLY A 113 -18.77 -34.21 -1.01
C GLY A 113 -18.04 -33.95 0.32
N TYR A 114 -17.81 -32.69 0.69
CA TYR A 114 -17.18 -32.30 1.96
C TYR A 114 -18.05 -31.28 2.72
N HIS A 115 -18.00 -31.35 4.05
CA HIS A 115 -18.66 -30.38 4.93
C HIS A 115 -17.60 -29.58 5.68
N PHE A 116 -17.72 -28.25 5.61
CA PHE A 116 -16.87 -27.36 6.38
C PHE A 116 -17.06 -27.60 7.88
N THR A 117 -15.96 -27.77 8.59
CA THR A 117 -15.96 -27.99 10.04
C THR A 117 -15.43 -26.77 10.77
N MET A 118 -14.22 -26.31 10.44
CA MET A 118 -13.58 -25.20 11.14
C MET A 118 -12.48 -24.53 10.32
N VAL A 119 -12.15 -23.31 10.72
CA VAL A 119 -10.96 -22.61 10.22
C VAL A 119 -9.81 -22.84 11.18
N GLU A 120 -8.66 -23.23 10.66
CA GLU A 120 -7.38 -23.18 11.36
C GLU A 120 -6.57 -21.98 10.87
N GLY A 121 -6.12 -21.13 11.80
CA GLY A 121 -5.38 -19.90 11.49
C GLY A 121 -6.24 -18.63 11.57
N VAL A 122 -5.76 -17.56 10.95
CA VAL A 122 -6.38 -16.23 11.02
C VAL A 122 -7.00 -15.87 9.66
N ASN A 123 -8.33 -15.88 9.56
CA ASN A 123 -9.03 -15.64 8.29
C ASN A 123 -9.29 -14.17 7.95
N PHE A 124 -8.87 -13.23 8.80
CA PHE A 124 -8.99 -11.79 8.57
C PHE A 124 -7.80 -11.04 9.17
N GLY A 125 -7.39 -9.92 8.58
CA GLY A 125 -6.28 -9.14 9.12
C GLY A 125 -5.83 -8.02 8.21
N ILE A 126 -4.61 -7.51 8.45
CA ILE A 126 -3.96 -6.51 7.62
C ILE A 126 -2.78 -7.17 6.88
N LEU A 127 -2.63 -6.84 5.60
CA LEU A 127 -1.54 -7.34 4.76
C LEU A 127 -0.23 -6.60 5.09
N GLY A 128 0.73 -7.32 5.67
CA GLY A 128 2.06 -6.81 6.05
C GLY A 128 3.15 -7.13 5.03
N SER A 129 4.33 -6.51 5.18
CA SER A 129 5.54 -6.89 4.44
C SER A 129 6.14 -8.16 5.03
N SER A 130 6.96 -8.86 4.24
CA SER A 130 7.64 -10.10 4.69
C SER A 130 8.65 -9.91 5.82
N ASP A 131 9.00 -8.68 6.21
CA ASP A 131 10.12 -8.36 7.12
C ASP A 131 9.76 -7.43 8.31
N GLN A 132 8.58 -7.57 8.95
CA GLN A 132 8.36 -6.91 10.24
C GLN A 132 7.68 -7.78 11.31
N ARG A 133 8.45 -8.11 12.37
CA ARG A 133 7.95 -8.55 13.68
C ARG A 133 7.50 -7.33 14.47
N VAL A 134 6.23 -7.26 14.86
CA VAL A 134 5.77 -6.32 15.88
C VAL A 134 5.04 -7.08 16.99
N ASN A 135 5.47 -6.79 18.21
CA ASN A 135 4.98 -7.34 19.48
C ASN A 135 3.52 -6.93 19.73
N ASP A 136 2.84 -7.80 20.46
CA ASP A 136 1.53 -7.65 21.12
C ASP A 136 0.29 -8.07 20.30
N GLY A 137 -0.09 -9.34 20.45
CA GLY A 137 -1.32 -9.93 19.89
C GLY A 137 -1.13 -10.78 18.62
N ILE A 138 -0.29 -11.81 18.69
CA ILE A 138 -0.03 -12.86 17.68
C ILE A 138 -0.15 -12.40 16.21
N PHE A 139 0.83 -11.62 15.75
CA PHE A 139 1.10 -11.41 14.33
C PHE A 139 2.13 -12.44 13.84
N LYS A 140 1.86 -13.12 12.73
CA LYS A 140 2.88 -13.88 11.99
C LYS A 140 3.22 -13.16 10.68
N GLU A 141 4.53 -13.02 10.49
CA GLU A 141 5.26 -12.29 9.46
C GLU A 141 5.33 -13.11 8.15
N GLY A 142 5.31 -12.46 6.98
CA GLY A 142 5.40 -13.16 5.69
C GLY A 142 4.09 -13.78 5.20
N ALA A 143 4.17 -14.62 4.17
CA ALA A 143 2.99 -15.24 3.55
C ALA A 143 2.08 -15.88 4.63
N GLN A 144 0.81 -15.47 4.64
CA GLN A 144 -0.13 -15.96 5.66
C GLN A 144 -0.81 -17.22 5.13
N GLU A 145 -0.81 -18.29 5.92
CA GLU A 145 -1.48 -19.55 5.57
C GLU A 145 -2.76 -19.69 6.39
N ILE A 146 -3.86 -20.02 5.71
CA ILE A 146 -5.17 -20.27 6.31
C ILE A 146 -5.63 -21.64 5.84
N THR A 147 -6.08 -22.48 6.76
CA THR A 147 -6.55 -23.83 6.42
C THR A 147 -8.04 -23.96 6.74
N TYR A 148 -8.82 -24.34 5.74
CA TYR A 148 -10.21 -24.75 5.90
C TYR A 148 -10.28 -26.29 5.93
N VAL A 149 -10.86 -26.83 7.01
CA VAL A 149 -11.02 -28.28 7.27
C VAL A 149 -12.48 -28.72 7.09
#